data_AF-A0A166BR42-F1
#
_entry.id   AF-A0A166BR42-F1
#
_cell.length_a   1.000
_cell.length_b   1.000
_cell.length_c   1.000
_cell.angle_alpha   90.00
_cell.angle_beta   90.00
_cell.angle_gamma   90.00
#
_symmetry.space_group_name_H-M   'P 1'
#
loop_
_entity.id
_entity.type
_entity.pdbx_description
1 polymer ?
#
loop_
_entity_poly.entity_id
_entity_poly.type
_entity_poly.pdbx_seq_one_letter_code
_entity_poly.pdbx_strand_id
1 'polypeptide(L)'
;MKLSIYITLSLGVAAASIWVGSNAKVYLPDLSARLASPEVFSSGDAPQPQMVEVTIDTPGRGAKRIAVAKYEVTFGDWQACVDAGGCSHQPLRRKYVRDDHPVTDVSWLDTQQYLAWLSHETGQTYRLPTETEWRALADDVIDEKVDKLFDDPRLAWAADYVNYSKRGKRRTQSVGFHGTEDNGVADISGNVWEWTQSCWRRSSEGPKQEINKNCRGVRILAGVHMTYQPELIRVVPTGGCSIGFPPANIGFRVVRD
;
A
#
# COMPACT_ATOMS: atom_id res chain seq x y z
N MET A 1 54.79 -33.73 -42.19
CA MET A 1 53.65 -33.25 -41.39
C MET A 1 53.34 -31.82 -41.79
N LYS A 2 52.52 -31.65 -42.83
CA LYS A 2 51.96 -30.40 -43.35
C LYS A 2 50.68 -30.83 -44.05
N LEU A 3 49.51 -30.36 -43.61
CA LEU A 3 48.28 -30.59 -44.36
C LEU A 3 47.81 -29.26 -44.95
N SER A 4 47.65 -29.28 -46.26
CA SER A 4 47.38 -28.15 -47.14
C SER A 4 45.96 -27.61 -47.00
N ILE A 5 45.87 -26.29 -47.08
CA ILE A 5 44.69 -25.50 -47.47
C ILE A 5 44.56 -25.57 -49.00
N TYR A 6 43.34 -25.54 -49.57
CA TYR A 6 42.91 -24.99 -50.88
C TYR A 6 41.51 -25.57 -51.21
N ILE A 7 40.49 -24.90 -51.81
CA ILE A 7 40.29 -23.57 -52.39
C ILE A 7 38.79 -23.22 -52.29
N THR A 8 38.57 -21.91 -52.15
CA THR A 8 37.36 -21.10 -52.27
C THR A 8 36.46 -21.38 -53.47
N LEU A 9 35.14 -21.22 -53.28
CA LEU A 9 34.29 -20.57 -54.28
C LEU A 9 33.34 -19.59 -53.59
N SER A 10 33.53 -18.32 -53.93
CA SER A 10 32.72 -17.17 -53.52
C SER A 10 31.38 -17.17 -54.25
N LEU A 11 30.29 -17.26 -53.50
CA LEU A 11 28.96 -16.83 -53.94
C LEU A 11 28.47 -15.81 -52.92
N GLY A 12 28.24 -14.59 -53.40
CA GLY A 12 27.76 -13.47 -52.60
C GLY A 12 26.44 -13.81 -51.92
N VAL A 13 26.40 -13.60 -50.61
CA VAL A 13 25.16 -13.50 -49.87
C VAL A 13 25.14 -12.11 -49.28
N ALA A 14 24.10 -11.35 -49.64
CA ALA A 14 23.81 -10.04 -49.12
C ALA A 14 23.90 -10.05 -47.60
N ALA A 15 24.58 -9.05 -47.03
CA ALA A 15 24.52 -8.78 -45.61
C ALA A 15 23.09 -8.36 -45.25
N ALA A 16 22.28 -9.32 -44.81
CA ALA A 16 21.03 -9.03 -44.14
C ALA A 16 21.38 -8.56 -42.73
N SER A 17 21.36 -7.24 -42.53
CA SER A 17 21.34 -6.64 -41.20
C SER A 17 20.06 -7.07 -40.50
N ILE A 18 20.13 -8.10 -39.66
CA ILE A 18 19.02 -8.50 -38.79
C ILE A 18 18.91 -7.42 -37.71
N TRP A 19 18.00 -6.48 -37.90
CA TRP A 19 17.50 -5.63 -36.83
C TRP A 19 16.71 -6.53 -35.87
N VAL A 20 17.32 -6.91 -34.74
CA VAL A 20 16.56 -7.44 -33.61
C VAL A 20 15.80 -6.25 -33.03
N GLY A 21 14.56 -6.07 -33.48
CA GLY A 21 13.66 -5.08 -32.92
C GLY A 21 13.50 -5.33 -31.42
N SER A 22 13.91 -4.36 -30.61
CA SER A 22 13.76 -4.31 -29.16
C SER A 22 12.27 -4.16 -28.78
N ASN A 23 11.47 -5.18 -29.04
CA ASN A 23 10.07 -5.27 -28.63
C ASN A 23 9.85 -6.44 -27.66
N ALA A 24 10.86 -6.76 -26.85
CA ALA A 24 10.64 -7.51 -25.63
C ALA A 24 9.88 -6.60 -24.64
N LYS A 25 8.56 -6.53 -24.80
CA LYS A 25 7.68 -6.11 -23.71
C LYS A 25 7.87 -7.15 -22.61
N VAL A 26 8.65 -6.79 -21.59
CA VAL A 26 8.63 -7.52 -20.32
C VAL A 26 7.24 -7.34 -19.75
N TYR A 27 6.39 -8.33 -20.02
CA TYR A 27 5.08 -8.45 -19.39
C TYR A 27 5.37 -8.82 -17.94
N LEU A 28 5.38 -7.84 -17.04
CA LEU A 28 5.17 -8.12 -15.63
C LEU A 28 3.69 -8.52 -15.55
N PRO A 29 3.35 -9.82 -15.42
CA PRO A 29 1.97 -10.17 -15.13
C PRO A 29 1.56 -9.39 -13.89
N ASP A 30 0.31 -8.93 -13.89
CA ASP A 30 -0.31 -8.36 -12.71
C ASP A 30 -0.04 -9.29 -11.51
N LEU A 31 0.89 -8.90 -10.64
CA LEU A 31 1.25 -9.72 -9.49
C LEU A 31 0.05 -9.89 -8.56
N SER A 32 -0.93 -8.97 -8.60
CA SER A 32 -2.18 -9.11 -7.83
C SER A 32 -3.02 -10.29 -8.32
N ALA A 33 -2.99 -10.61 -9.62
CA ALA A 33 -3.75 -11.71 -10.20
C ALA A 33 -3.13 -13.10 -9.94
N ARG A 34 -1.82 -13.19 -9.64
CA ARG A 34 -1.16 -14.45 -9.29
C ARG A 34 -1.15 -14.77 -7.79
N LEU A 35 -1.37 -13.76 -6.94
CA LEU A 35 -1.44 -13.95 -5.49
C LEU A 35 -2.80 -14.50 -5.01
N ALA A 36 -3.83 -14.42 -5.86
CA ALA A 36 -5.11 -15.08 -5.63
C ALA A 36 -5.15 -16.43 -6.35
N SER A 37 -4.38 -17.42 -5.89
CA SER A 37 -4.74 -18.80 -6.22
C SER A 37 -6.01 -19.14 -5.44
N PRO A 38 -7.07 -19.68 -6.08
CA PRO A 38 -8.29 -20.08 -5.40
C PRO A 38 -8.03 -21.41 -4.70
N GLU A 39 -7.16 -21.41 -3.70
CA GLU A 39 -7.17 -22.48 -2.71
C GLU A 39 -8.41 -22.26 -1.83
N VAL A 40 -9.14 -23.34 -1.61
CA VAL A 40 -10.40 -23.37 -0.88
C VAL A 40 -10.12 -22.89 0.55
N PHE A 41 -10.47 -21.64 0.85
CA PHE A 41 -10.41 -21.12 2.21
C PHE A 41 -11.45 -21.83 3.07
N SER A 42 -11.07 -22.19 4.29
CA SER A 42 -11.98 -22.72 5.30
C SER A 42 -12.93 -21.60 5.76
N SER A 43 -14.18 -21.64 5.30
CA SER A 43 -15.17 -20.63 5.69
C SER A 43 -15.54 -20.74 7.17
N GLY A 44 -15.40 -19.65 7.93
CA GLY A 44 -15.96 -19.57 9.28
C GLY A 44 -15.32 -18.57 10.25
N ASP A 45 -14.03 -18.26 10.10
CA ASP A 45 -13.26 -17.54 11.14
C ASP A 45 -12.74 -16.16 10.71
N ALA A 46 -13.15 -15.66 9.54
CA ALA A 46 -12.73 -14.32 9.11
C ALA A 46 -13.24 -13.24 10.07
N PRO A 47 -12.37 -12.27 10.45
CA PRO A 47 -12.78 -11.18 11.30
C PRO A 47 -13.88 -10.38 10.61
N GLN A 48 -14.83 -9.89 11.39
CA GLN A 48 -15.88 -8.99 10.94
C GLN A 48 -15.52 -7.58 11.40
N PRO A 49 -14.93 -6.73 10.54
CA PRO A 49 -14.55 -5.39 10.97
C PRO A 49 -15.79 -4.61 11.36
N GLN A 50 -15.72 -3.86 12.47
CA GLN A 50 -16.77 -2.92 12.81
C GLN A 50 -16.80 -1.80 11.78
N MET A 51 -17.83 -1.76 10.94
CA MET A 51 -17.96 -0.75 9.88
C MET A 51 -18.78 0.46 10.35
N VAL A 52 -18.38 1.65 9.93
CA VAL A 52 -19.03 2.93 10.16
C VAL A 52 -19.38 3.55 8.82
N GLU A 53 -20.65 3.94 8.64
CA GLU A 53 -21.12 4.58 7.40
C GLU A 53 -20.75 6.06 7.40
N VAL A 54 -19.93 6.48 6.44
CA VAL A 54 -19.47 7.86 6.30
C VAL A 54 -19.91 8.42 4.95
N THR A 55 -20.42 9.66 4.95
CA THR A 55 -20.69 10.40 3.71
C THR A 55 -19.51 11.32 3.42
N ILE A 56 -18.85 11.08 2.29
CA ILE A 56 -17.69 11.84 1.84
C ILE A 56 -18.16 12.78 0.74
N ASP A 57 -18.18 14.09 1.04
CA ASP A 57 -18.45 15.12 0.05
C ASP A 57 -17.16 15.59 -0.59
N THR A 58 -16.97 15.25 -1.87
CA THR A 58 -15.80 15.68 -2.63
C THR A 58 -16.20 16.83 -3.58
N PRO A 59 -15.58 18.01 -3.45
CA PRO A 59 -15.85 19.14 -4.34
C PRO A 59 -15.75 18.75 -5.82
N GLY A 60 -16.82 18.99 -6.57
CA GLY A 60 -16.90 18.67 -8.01
C GLY A 60 -17.11 17.19 -8.36
N ARG A 61 -17.23 16.29 -7.37
CA ARG A 61 -17.60 14.88 -7.59
C ARG A 61 -18.88 14.45 -6.85
N GLY A 62 -19.32 15.26 -5.89
CA GLY A 62 -20.54 15.02 -5.11
C GLY A 62 -20.33 14.10 -3.92
N ALA A 63 -21.40 13.88 -3.17
CA ALA A 63 -21.40 13.05 -1.98
C ALA A 63 -21.43 11.56 -2.33
N LYS A 64 -20.54 10.79 -1.70
CA LYS A 64 -20.47 9.34 -1.78
C LYS A 64 -20.55 8.74 -0.38
N ARG A 65 -21.43 7.77 -0.17
CA ARG A 65 -21.45 6.98 1.06
C ARG A 65 -20.49 5.81 0.92
N ILE A 66 -19.69 5.57 1.95
CA ILE A 66 -18.84 4.38 2.07
C ILE A 66 -18.95 3.82 3.49
N ALA A 67 -18.74 2.52 3.65
CA ALA A 67 -18.54 1.93 4.97
C ALA A 67 -17.03 1.83 5.24
N VAL A 68 -16.59 2.37 6.36
CA VAL A 68 -15.18 2.43 6.79
C VAL A 68 -14.99 1.57 8.02
N ALA A 69 -13.95 0.74 8.06
CA ALA A 69 -13.58 0.05 9.29
C ALA A 69 -13.24 1.08 10.37
N LYS A 70 -13.89 0.96 11.53
CA LYS A 70 -13.72 1.86 12.67
C LYS A 70 -12.25 1.96 13.09
N TYR A 71 -11.56 0.83 13.11
CA TYR A 71 -10.18 0.70 13.52
C TYR A 71 -9.30 0.24 12.36
N GLU A 72 -7.98 0.40 12.49
CA GLU A 72 -7.04 -0.27 11.59
C GLU A 72 -7.16 -1.80 11.72
N VAL A 73 -6.75 -2.52 10.67
CA VAL A 73 -6.65 -3.98 10.72
C VAL A 73 -5.65 -4.37 11.81
N THR A 74 -6.08 -5.22 12.73
CA THR A 74 -5.27 -5.60 13.89
C THR A 74 -4.32 -6.77 13.57
N PHE A 75 -3.36 -7.01 14.45
CA PHE A 75 -2.47 -8.16 14.34
C PHE A 75 -3.26 -9.48 14.44
N GLY A 76 -4.30 -9.54 15.27
CA GLY A 76 -5.19 -10.68 15.40
C GLY A 76 -5.99 -10.93 14.11
N ASP A 77 -6.54 -9.86 13.51
CA ASP A 77 -7.24 -9.95 12.22
C ASP A 77 -6.31 -10.51 11.12
N TRP A 78 -5.07 -10.00 11.07
CA TRP A 78 -4.06 -10.50 10.15
C TRP A 78 -3.71 -11.96 10.42
N GLN A 79 -3.56 -12.35 11.69
CA GLN A 79 -3.23 -13.71 12.06
C GLN A 79 -4.32 -14.69 11.61
N ALA A 80 -5.60 -14.32 11.71
CA ALA A 80 -6.71 -15.11 11.17
C ALA A 80 -6.56 -15.34 9.65
N CYS A 81 -6.11 -14.33 8.89
CA CYS A 81 -5.81 -14.47 7.46
C CYS A 81 -4.66 -15.46 7.20
N VAL A 82 -3.60 -15.42 8.01
CA VAL A 82 -2.47 -16.36 7.89
C VAL A 82 -2.90 -17.78 8.23
N ASP A 83 -3.62 -17.95 9.34
CA ASP A 83 -4.08 -19.26 9.83
C ASP A 83 -5.05 -19.91 8.84
N ALA A 84 -5.88 -19.11 8.15
CA ALA A 84 -6.77 -19.56 7.08
C ALA A 84 -6.07 -19.79 5.72
N GLY A 85 -4.77 -19.49 5.60
CA GLY A 85 -4.01 -19.59 4.34
C GLY A 85 -4.27 -18.46 3.34
N GLY A 86 -5.05 -17.43 3.70
CA GLY A 86 -5.33 -16.25 2.87
C GLY A 86 -4.16 -15.28 2.72
N CYS A 87 -3.27 -15.26 3.72
CA CYS A 87 -2.11 -14.37 3.76
C CYS A 87 -0.81 -15.18 3.83
N SER A 88 0.06 -14.98 2.83
CA SER A 88 1.36 -15.68 2.76
C SER A 88 2.46 -15.07 3.64
N HIS A 89 2.22 -13.90 4.23
CA HIS A 89 3.21 -13.18 5.02
C HIS A 89 2.90 -13.23 6.51
N GLN A 90 3.92 -13.57 7.30
CA GLN A 90 3.88 -13.49 8.75
C GLN A 90 4.68 -12.24 9.20
N PRO A 91 4.02 -11.16 9.63
CA PRO A 91 4.70 -9.97 10.13
C PRO A 91 5.41 -10.23 11.45
N LEU A 92 6.52 -9.52 11.69
CA LEU A 92 7.27 -9.68 12.94
C LEU A 92 6.48 -9.14 14.15
N ARG A 93 6.12 -10.04 15.07
CA ARG A 93 5.48 -9.66 16.34
C ARG A 93 6.51 -9.14 17.34
N ARG A 94 6.60 -7.81 17.50
CA ARG A 94 7.44 -7.19 18.55
C ARG A 94 6.91 -7.53 19.94
N LYS A 95 7.79 -7.58 20.95
CA LYS A 95 7.44 -8.00 22.34
C LYS A 95 6.23 -7.27 22.95
N TYR A 96 6.00 -6.02 22.58
CA TYR A 96 4.90 -5.19 23.10
C TYR A 96 3.61 -5.29 22.28
N VAL A 97 3.63 -5.90 21.09
CA VAL A 97 2.48 -5.99 20.20
C VAL A 97 1.54 -7.10 20.67
N ARG A 98 0.28 -6.74 20.89
CA ARG A 98 -0.83 -7.63 21.20
C ARG A 98 -1.74 -7.81 19.98
N ASP A 99 -2.73 -8.70 20.08
CA ASP A 99 -3.58 -9.04 18.92
C ASP A 99 -4.46 -7.85 18.52
N ASP A 100 -4.81 -6.99 19.47
CA ASP A 100 -5.60 -5.77 19.32
C ASP A 100 -4.77 -4.53 18.90
N HIS A 101 -3.48 -4.70 18.62
CA HIS A 101 -2.66 -3.62 18.03
C HIS A 101 -2.79 -3.65 16.50
N PRO A 102 -2.62 -2.51 15.80
CA PRO A 102 -2.60 -2.50 14.34
C PRO A 102 -1.48 -3.40 13.81
N VAL A 103 -1.80 -4.16 12.75
CA VAL A 103 -0.78 -4.89 12.00
C VAL A 103 0.17 -3.88 11.36
N THR A 104 1.46 -4.16 11.48
CA THR A 104 2.53 -3.40 10.82
C THR A 104 3.47 -4.36 10.13
N ASP A 105 4.52 -3.87 9.48
CA ASP A 105 5.46 -4.75 8.76
C ASP A 105 4.77 -5.49 7.59
N VAL A 106 3.80 -4.81 6.97
CA VAL A 106 3.05 -5.27 5.78
C VAL A 106 3.24 -4.27 4.64
N SER A 107 3.50 -4.79 3.44
CA SER A 107 3.55 -4.03 2.20
C SER A 107 2.15 -3.83 1.63
N TRP A 108 2.01 -2.86 0.72
CA TRP A 108 0.76 -2.66 -0.03
C TRP A 108 0.29 -3.93 -0.76
N LEU A 109 1.20 -4.77 -1.26
CA LEU A 109 0.85 -6.02 -1.94
C LEU A 109 0.29 -7.07 -0.98
N ASP A 110 0.67 -7.02 0.30
CA ASP A 110 0.11 -7.92 1.31
C ASP A 110 -1.27 -7.49 1.72
N THR A 111 -1.49 -6.18 1.83
CA THR A 111 -2.84 -5.68 2.09
C THR A 111 -3.79 -6.13 0.99
N GLN A 112 -3.34 -6.26 -0.27
CA GLN A 112 -4.18 -6.80 -1.34
C GLN A 112 -4.54 -8.29 -1.15
N GLN A 113 -3.61 -9.11 -0.65
CA GLN A 113 -3.92 -10.51 -0.30
C GLN A 113 -4.96 -10.59 0.82
N TYR A 114 -4.76 -9.80 1.88
CA TYR A 114 -5.71 -9.70 2.98
C TYR A 114 -7.10 -9.24 2.52
N LEU A 115 -7.16 -8.21 1.67
CA LEU A 115 -8.42 -7.69 1.13
C LEU A 115 -9.13 -8.73 0.25
N ALA A 116 -8.39 -9.46 -0.58
CA ALA A 116 -8.94 -10.52 -1.42
C ALA A 116 -9.51 -11.67 -0.57
N TRP A 117 -8.75 -12.12 0.44
CA TRP A 117 -9.19 -13.13 1.39
C TRP A 117 -10.43 -12.67 2.17
N LEU A 118 -10.38 -11.50 2.80
CA LEU A 118 -11.52 -10.96 3.56
C LEU A 118 -12.76 -10.83 2.67
N SER A 119 -12.59 -10.37 1.43
CA SER A 119 -13.68 -10.24 0.48
C SER A 119 -14.32 -11.58 0.11
N HIS A 120 -13.48 -12.61 -0.08
CA HIS A 120 -13.94 -13.98 -0.32
C HIS A 120 -14.74 -14.51 0.87
N GLU A 121 -14.18 -14.40 2.07
CA GLU A 121 -14.77 -14.97 3.28
C GLU A 121 -16.10 -14.33 3.68
N THR A 122 -16.24 -13.02 3.51
CA THR A 122 -17.47 -12.31 3.90
C THR A 122 -18.47 -12.16 2.75
N GLY A 123 -18.07 -12.47 1.50
CA GLY A 123 -18.85 -12.17 0.30
C GLY A 123 -19.06 -10.67 0.04
N GLN A 124 -18.18 -9.82 0.57
CA GLN A 124 -18.24 -8.35 0.42
C GLN A 124 -17.02 -7.88 -0.38
N THR A 125 -17.06 -6.73 -1.02
CA THR A 125 -15.88 -6.18 -1.70
C THR A 125 -15.17 -5.17 -0.80
N TYR A 126 -14.01 -5.54 -0.28
CA TYR A 126 -13.15 -4.65 0.49
C TYR A 126 -12.02 -4.08 -0.35
N ARG A 127 -11.65 -2.84 -0.03
CA ARG A 127 -10.49 -2.15 -0.62
C ARG A 127 -9.81 -1.25 0.41
N LEU A 128 -8.66 -0.70 0.05
CA LEU A 128 -8.09 0.44 0.78
C LEU A 128 -8.86 1.72 0.48
N PRO A 129 -8.91 2.69 1.41
CA PRO A 129 -9.43 4.02 1.12
C PRO A 129 -8.58 4.72 0.04
N THR A 130 -9.18 5.61 -0.75
CA THR A 130 -8.39 6.59 -1.52
C THR A 130 -7.78 7.64 -0.58
N GLU A 131 -6.76 8.36 -1.03
CA GLU A 131 -6.25 9.54 -0.32
C GLU A 131 -7.40 10.53 -0.04
N THR A 132 -8.24 10.81 -1.03
CA THR A 132 -9.37 11.73 -0.91
C THR A 132 -10.36 11.25 0.16
N GLU A 133 -10.68 9.95 0.15
CA GLU A 133 -11.57 9.36 1.14
C GLU A 133 -10.95 9.45 2.54
N TRP A 134 -9.69 9.07 2.69
CA TRP A 134 -8.99 9.12 3.98
C TRP A 134 -8.89 10.55 4.52
N ARG A 135 -8.59 11.54 3.66
CA ARG A 135 -8.56 12.96 4.05
C ARG A 135 -9.90 13.44 4.59
N ALA A 136 -11.01 13.03 3.97
CA ALA A 136 -12.33 13.37 4.47
C ALA A 136 -12.63 12.75 5.85
N LEU A 137 -12.00 11.63 6.20
CA LEU A 137 -12.09 11.04 7.55
C LEU A 137 -11.29 11.81 8.60
N ALA A 138 -10.34 12.64 8.18
CA ALA A 138 -9.37 13.31 9.02
C ALA A 138 -9.53 14.84 9.07
N ASP A 139 -10.58 15.36 8.45
CA ASP A 139 -10.84 16.80 8.26
C ASP A 139 -10.92 17.56 9.59
N ASP A 140 -11.39 16.91 10.66
CA ASP A 140 -11.53 17.44 12.02
C ASP A 140 -10.27 17.26 12.90
N VAL A 141 -9.26 16.54 12.43
CA VAL A 141 -8.14 16.05 13.25
C VAL A 141 -6.79 16.59 12.81
N ILE A 142 -6.59 16.70 11.50
CA ILE A 142 -5.33 17.17 10.94
C ILE A 142 -5.36 18.69 10.95
N ASP A 143 -4.95 19.26 12.08
CA ASP A 143 -4.53 20.67 12.10
C ASP A 143 -3.19 20.76 11.35
N GLU A 144 -3.23 21.25 10.10
CA GLU A 144 -2.02 21.55 9.32
C GLU A 144 -1.15 22.64 9.97
N LYS A 145 -1.55 23.21 11.12
CA LYS A 145 -0.71 24.11 11.92
C LYS A 145 0.42 23.34 12.60
N VAL A 146 1.44 23.06 11.83
CA VAL A 146 2.77 22.74 12.32
C VAL A 146 3.34 24.02 12.95
N ASP A 147 3.90 23.91 14.16
CA ASP A 147 4.67 25.01 14.75
C ASP A 147 5.70 25.49 13.71
N LYS A 148 5.57 26.75 13.28
CA LYS A 148 6.47 27.34 12.29
C LYS A 148 7.86 27.46 12.91
N LEU A 149 8.71 26.45 12.68
CA LEU A 149 10.10 26.45 13.15
C LEU A 149 11.03 27.22 12.22
N PHE A 150 10.65 27.39 10.96
CA PHE A 150 11.45 28.04 9.93
C PHE A 150 10.61 29.04 9.13
N ASP A 151 11.20 30.18 8.77
CA ASP A 151 10.53 31.19 7.95
C ASP A 151 10.51 30.86 6.45
N ASP A 152 11.46 30.05 5.98
CA ASP A 152 11.51 29.60 4.58
C ASP A 152 10.47 28.49 4.35
N PRO A 153 9.47 28.69 3.46
CA PRO A 153 8.44 27.68 3.20
C PRO A 153 9.01 26.37 2.64
N ARG A 154 10.21 26.38 2.04
CA ARG A 154 10.89 25.16 1.58
C ARG A 154 11.37 24.26 2.71
N LEU A 155 11.41 24.77 3.94
CA LEU A 155 11.81 24.04 5.14
C LEU A 155 10.60 23.63 6.01
N ALA A 156 9.37 23.79 5.53
CA ALA A 156 8.18 23.33 6.26
C ALA A 156 8.29 21.84 6.66
N TRP A 157 8.74 20.98 5.74
CA TRP A 157 8.98 19.55 6.01
C TRP A 157 10.01 19.30 7.13
N ALA A 158 10.98 20.20 7.32
CA ALA A 158 11.99 20.07 8.36
C ALA A 158 11.38 20.39 9.73
N ALA A 159 10.41 21.31 9.80
CA ALA A 159 9.65 21.58 11.02
C ALA A 159 8.86 20.33 11.45
N ASP A 160 8.21 19.66 10.50
CA ASP A 160 7.53 18.37 10.72
C ASP A 160 8.49 17.33 11.25
N TYR A 161 9.65 17.17 10.61
CA TYR A 161 10.65 16.20 11.03
C TYR A 161 11.16 16.46 12.45
N VAL A 162 11.46 17.72 12.78
CA VAL A 162 11.93 18.10 14.13
C VAL A 162 10.85 17.85 15.17
N ASN A 163 9.61 18.29 14.92
CA ASN A 163 8.49 18.07 15.84
C ASN A 163 8.18 16.58 16.00
N TYR A 164 8.28 15.80 14.92
CA TYR A 164 8.12 14.36 14.96
C TYR A 164 9.23 13.66 15.75
N SER A 165 10.49 14.05 15.55
CA SER A 165 11.65 13.45 16.24
C SER A 165 11.61 13.62 17.76
N LYS A 166 10.94 14.68 18.26
CA LYS A 166 10.73 14.94 19.69
C LYS A 166 9.73 13.98 20.35
N ARG A 167 8.88 13.28 19.58
CA ARG A 167 7.81 12.41 20.10
C ARG A 167 8.30 11.05 20.64
N GLY A 168 9.61 10.79 20.66
CA GLY A 168 10.21 9.57 21.20
C GLY A 168 9.92 8.32 20.35
N LYS A 169 10.33 7.14 20.84
CA LYS A 169 10.07 5.86 20.15
C LYS A 169 8.57 5.52 20.25
N ARG A 170 7.82 5.69 19.16
CA ARG A 170 6.42 5.27 19.10
C ARG A 170 6.31 3.76 19.14
N ARG A 171 5.60 3.25 20.14
CA ARG A 171 5.04 1.90 20.14
C ARG A 171 3.61 2.02 19.64
N THR A 172 3.18 1.10 18.79
CA THR A 172 1.76 0.97 18.48
C THR A 172 1.01 0.70 19.79
N GLN A 173 -0.21 1.21 19.86
CA GLN A 173 -1.13 0.99 20.95
C GLN A 173 -2.27 0.10 20.45
N SER A 174 -3.05 -0.47 21.38
CA SER A 174 -4.32 -1.09 21.03
C SER A 174 -5.18 -0.12 20.23
N VAL A 175 -5.94 -0.64 19.25
CA VAL A 175 -6.88 0.18 18.49
C VAL A 175 -7.90 0.86 19.40
N GLY A 176 -8.26 2.09 19.06
CA GLY A 176 -9.09 3.02 19.83
C GLY A 176 -8.31 3.90 20.81
N PHE A 177 -7.00 3.70 20.98
CA PHE A 177 -6.20 4.47 21.94
C PHE A 177 -6.15 5.98 21.61
N HIS A 178 -6.18 6.33 20.32
CA HIS A 178 -6.04 7.70 19.84
C HIS A 178 -7.37 8.45 19.73
N GLY A 179 -8.46 7.89 20.25
CA GLY A 179 -9.78 8.49 20.22
C GLY A 179 -10.61 8.07 19.02
N THR A 180 -11.83 8.60 18.96
CA THR A 180 -12.78 8.39 17.87
C THR A 180 -13.29 9.75 17.44
N GLU A 181 -13.22 10.02 16.14
CA GLU A 181 -13.62 11.28 15.53
C GLU A 181 -15.15 11.39 15.41
N ASP A 182 -15.66 12.57 15.06
CA ASP A 182 -17.11 12.83 15.01
C ASP A 182 -17.82 11.96 13.96
N ASN A 183 -17.09 11.53 12.93
CA ASN A 183 -17.56 10.59 11.91
C ASN A 183 -17.61 9.13 12.41
N GLY A 184 -17.20 8.86 13.65
CA GLY A 184 -17.23 7.54 14.29
C GLY A 184 -16.01 6.65 14.00
N VAL A 185 -15.04 7.12 13.22
CA VAL A 185 -13.80 6.41 12.89
C VAL A 185 -12.74 6.70 13.95
N ALA A 186 -11.94 5.70 14.32
CA ALA A 186 -10.95 5.80 15.38
C ALA A 186 -9.51 5.83 14.84
N ASP A 187 -8.63 6.34 15.71
CA ASP A 187 -7.18 6.41 15.54
C ASP A 187 -6.65 7.24 14.36
N ILE A 188 -7.50 8.06 13.75
CA ILE A 188 -7.10 8.94 12.63
C ILE A 188 -5.95 9.89 13.04
N SER A 189 -5.93 10.35 14.30
CA SER A 189 -4.87 11.20 14.85
C SER A 189 -3.52 10.48 15.11
N GLY A 190 -3.42 9.16 14.92
CA GLY A 190 -2.23 8.44 15.35
C GLY A 190 -2.17 6.94 15.09
N ASN A 191 -1.60 6.23 16.06
CA ASN A 191 -1.12 4.85 15.98
C ASN A 191 -0.08 4.58 14.88
N VAL A 192 -0.51 4.45 13.62
CA VAL A 192 0.29 4.07 12.44
C VAL A 192 -0.01 4.98 11.25
N TRP A 193 0.86 4.94 10.24
CA TRP A 193 0.47 5.37 8.89
C TRP A 193 -0.37 4.28 8.24
N GLU A 194 -1.18 4.65 7.27
CA GLU A 194 -2.10 3.75 6.60
C GLU A 194 -1.89 3.75 5.10
N TRP A 195 -1.83 2.55 4.53
CA TRP A 195 -1.84 2.38 3.08
C TRP A 195 -3.15 2.88 2.47
N THR A 196 -3.05 3.70 1.42
CA THR A 196 -4.18 4.05 0.55
C THR A 196 -4.06 3.35 -0.80
N GLN A 197 -5.16 3.28 -1.56
CA GLN A 197 -5.11 2.85 -2.96
C GLN A 197 -4.61 3.96 -3.91
N SER A 198 -4.44 5.20 -3.44
CA SER A 198 -3.99 6.31 -4.29
C SER A 198 -2.52 6.20 -4.69
N CYS A 199 -2.24 6.34 -5.98
CA CYS A 199 -0.87 6.45 -6.48
C CYS A 199 -0.29 7.84 -6.19
N TRP A 200 1.02 7.90 -5.98
CA TRP A 200 1.73 9.17 -6.13
C TRP A 200 1.72 9.65 -7.59
N ARG A 201 1.59 10.96 -7.81
CA ARG A 201 1.63 11.60 -9.13
C ARG A 201 2.56 12.80 -9.13
N ARG A 202 3.19 13.08 -10.28
CA ARG A 202 3.89 14.35 -10.50
C ARG A 202 2.87 15.46 -10.71
N SER A 203 3.14 16.64 -10.17
CA SER A 203 2.28 17.84 -10.28
C SER A 203 1.92 18.21 -11.73
N SER A 204 2.77 17.86 -12.70
CA SER A 204 2.54 18.10 -14.13
C SER A 204 1.46 17.22 -14.78
N GLU A 205 0.94 16.19 -14.10
CA GLU A 205 0.05 15.19 -14.69
C GLU A 205 -1.46 15.52 -14.54
N GLY A 206 -1.83 16.66 -13.94
CA GLY A 206 -3.22 17.15 -13.82
C GLY A 206 -4.17 16.26 -12.98
N PRO A 207 -5.42 16.70 -12.71
CA PRO A 207 -6.32 16.06 -11.74
C PRO A 207 -7.13 14.84 -12.25
N LYS A 208 -6.82 14.26 -13.42
CA LYS A 208 -7.66 13.22 -14.04
C LYS A 208 -7.37 11.81 -13.50
N GLN A 209 -8.35 11.25 -12.78
CA GLN A 209 -8.64 9.86 -12.38
C GLN A 209 -7.63 9.06 -11.53
N GLU A 210 -8.22 8.34 -10.57
CA GLU A 210 -7.69 7.80 -9.32
C GLU A 210 -7.38 6.30 -9.32
N ILE A 211 -7.36 5.64 -10.48
CA ILE A 211 -6.98 4.22 -10.55
C ILE A 211 -6.00 4.07 -11.71
N ASN A 212 -4.80 4.62 -11.54
CA ASN A 212 -3.74 4.31 -12.50
C ASN A 212 -3.32 2.86 -12.24
N LYS A 213 -3.67 1.97 -13.18
CA LYS A 213 -3.26 0.56 -13.20
C LYS A 213 -1.74 0.36 -13.05
N ASN A 214 -0.95 1.41 -13.27
CA ASN A 214 0.50 1.42 -13.07
C ASN A 214 0.92 2.57 -12.14
N CYS A 215 0.76 2.43 -10.82
CA CYS A 215 1.21 3.41 -9.81
C CYS A 215 2.74 3.66 -9.77
N ARG A 216 3.50 3.23 -10.79
CA ARG A 216 4.97 3.31 -10.87
C ARG A 216 5.67 2.84 -9.58
N GLY A 217 5.00 1.98 -8.81
CA GLY A 217 5.47 1.44 -7.54
C GLY A 217 5.53 2.44 -6.38
N VAL A 218 4.79 3.56 -6.38
CA VAL A 218 4.75 4.50 -5.24
C VAL A 218 3.31 4.85 -4.87
N ARG A 219 2.96 4.66 -3.60
CA ARG A 219 1.63 4.95 -3.04
C ARG A 219 1.68 6.10 -2.05
N ILE A 220 0.52 6.70 -1.83
CA ILE A 220 0.32 7.69 -0.78
C ILE A 220 -0.03 6.93 0.51
N LEU A 221 0.72 7.24 1.57
CA LEU A 221 0.39 6.85 2.93
C LEU A 221 -0.29 8.01 3.62
N ALA A 222 -1.33 7.68 4.36
CA ALA A 222 -2.07 8.65 5.15
C ALA A 222 -1.79 8.47 6.64
N GLY A 223 -2.02 9.51 7.43
CA GLY A 223 -1.71 9.57 8.86
C GLY A 223 -1.56 11.02 9.30
N VAL A 224 -0.86 11.25 10.41
CA VAL A 224 -0.54 12.60 10.95
C VAL A 224 -0.03 13.57 9.88
N HIS A 225 0.68 13.06 8.88
CA HIS A 225 0.91 13.76 7.62
C HIS A 225 0.89 12.76 6.47
N MET A 226 0.55 13.26 5.28
CA MET A 226 0.64 12.48 4.05
C MET A 226 2.09 12.30 3.65
N THR A 227 2.45 11.08 3.29
CA THR A 227 3.79 10.75 2.81
C THR A 227 3.72 9.74 1.67
N TYR A 228 4.87 9.46 1.05
CA TYR A 228 4.95 8.61 -0.14
C TYR A 228 5.85 7.42 0.14
N GLN A 229 5.36 6.22 -0.21
CA GLN A 229 6.07 4.98 0.07
C GLN A 229 6.13 4.10 -1.17
N PRO A 230 7.32 3.59 -1.55
CA PRO A 230 7.44 2.58 -2.56
C PRO A 230 6.70 1.29 -2.20
N GLU A 231 6.08 0.65 -3.18
CA GLU A 231 5.56 -0.70 -3.11
C GLU A 231 6.75 -1.67 -3.04
N LEU A 232 7.19 -1.98 -1.81
CA LEU A 232 8.31 -2.90 -1.61
C LEU A 232 7.87 -4.33 -1.93
N ILE A 233 8.64 -5.01 -2.79
CA ILE A 233 8.43 -6.41 -3.16
C ILE A 233 9.35 -7.27 -2.30
N ARG A 234 8.79 -8.18 -1.50
CA ARG A 234 9.59 -9.08 -0.67
C ARG A 234 10.31 -10.20 -1.43
N VAL A 235 9.83 -10.57 -2.61
CA VAL A 235 10.36 -11.70 -3.40
C VAL A 235 11.64 -11.29 -4.12
N VAL A 236 12.78 -11.74 -3.59
CA VAL A 236 14.14 -11.37 -4.04
C VAL A 236 14.38 -11.62 -5.55
N PRO A 237 13.91 -12.72 -6.17
CA PRO A 237 14.10 -12.94 -7.61
C PRO A 237 13.38 -11.93 -8.53
N THR A 238 12.30 -11.30 -8.06
CA THR A 238 11.46 -10.39 -8.88
C THR A 238 11.51 -8.93 -8.43
N GLY A 239 12.10 -8.64 -7.26
CA GLY A 239 12.02 -7.33 -6.62
C GLY A 239 13.10 -6.30 -6.97
N GLY A 240 14.25 -6.70 -7.52
CA GLY A 240 15.34 -5.77 -7.88
C GLY A 240 15.70 -4.77 -6.77
N CYS A 241 15.76 -3.47 -7.07
CA CYS A 241 16.01 -2.41 -6.08
C CYS A 241 14.78 -2.04 -5.22
N SER A 242 13.62 -2.63 -5.49
CA SER A 242 12.40 -2.45 -4.70
C SER A 242 12.29 -3.48 -3.56
N ILE A 243 13.35 -4.25 -3.31
CA ILE A 243 13.44 -5.16 -2.16
C ILE A 243 13.65 -4.33 -0.90
N GLY A 244 12.79 -4.52 0.10
CA GLY A 244 12.95 -3.89 1.40
C GLY A 244 12.01 -4.50 2.44
N PHE A 245 12.31 -4.24 3.71
CA PHE A 245 11.41 -4.54 4.82
C PHE A 245 10.36 -3.44 4.92
N PRO A 246 9.07 -3.77 5.00
CA PRO A 246 8.04 -2.76 5.23
C PRO A 246 8.31 -1.98 6.53
N PRO A 247 8.08 -0.66 6.54
CA PRO A 247 8.32 0.16 7.73
C PRO A 247 7.51 -0.32 8.95
N ALA A 248 8.12 -0.16 10.13
CA ALA A 248 7.63 -0.67 11.41
C ALA A 248 6.33 -0.01 11.93
N ASN A 249 5.85 1.02 11.25
CA ASN A 249 4.80 1.94 11.69
C ASN A 249 3.80 2.23 10.57
N ILE A 250 3.65 1.33 9.60
CA ILE A 250 2.62 1.40 8.56
C ILE A 250 1.71 0.18 8.69
N GLY A 251 0.42 0.43 8.87
CA GLY A 251 -0.67 -0.52 8.77
C GLY A 251 -1.65 -0.09 7.68
N PHE A 252 -2.93 -0.42 7.86
CA PHE A 252 -4.01 -0.03 6.95
C PHE A 252 -5.37 -0.24 7.60
N ARG A 253 -6.39 0.40 7.04
CA ARG A 253 -7.80 0.10 7.31
C ARG A 253 -8.52 -0.28 6.01
N VAL A 254 -9.65 -0.95 6.16
CA VAL A 254 -10.47 -1.39 5.02
C VAL A 254 -11.71 -0.52 4.87
N VAL A 255 -12.15 -0.34 3.63
CA VAL A 255 -13.43 0.28 3.29
C VAL A 255 -14.20 -0.61 2.31
N ARG A 256 -15.51 -0.42 2.23
CA ARG A 256 -16.38 -0.98 1.20
C ARG A 256 -17.38 0.07 0.73
N ASP A 257 -17.84 -0.08 -0.51
CA ASP A 257 -18.85 0.79 -1.14
C ASP A 257 -20.28 0.29 -0.88
#